data_AF-F3ZSJ8-F1
#
_entry.id   AF-F3ZSJ8-F1
#
_cell.length_a   1.000
_cell.length_b   1.000
_cell.length_c   1.000
_cell.angle_alpha   90.00
_cell.angle_beta   90.00
_cell.angle_gamma   90.00
#
_symmetry.space_group_name_H-M   'P 1'
#
loop_
_entity.id
_entity.type
_entity.pdbx_description
1 polymer ?
#
loop_
_entity_poly.entity_id
_entity_poly.type
_entity_poly.pdbx_seq_one_letter_code
_entity_poly.pdbx_strand_id
1 'polypeptide(L)'
;MRCVKCRQEFDRSRTESCPNCGTNQTKFMFKPIDLDPELVDLENADGILRAFSRIFLTLSIVSAIFCFFLMAHHGGRQLAIALLSSFGIIAVGILVWGICNVLVNISCNLRKIANK
;
A
#
# COMPACT_ATOMS: atom_id res chain seq x y z
N MET A 1 31.15 8.35 -18.81
CA MET A 1 29.96 7.47 -18.63
C MET A 1 29.78 6.60 -19.87
N ARG A 2 29.09 5.46 -19.80
CA ARG A 2 28.87 4.58 -20.98
C ARG A 2 27.53 4.84 -21.65
N CYS A 3 27.52 4.83 -22.98
CA CYS A 3 26.27 4.91 -23.73
C CYS A 3 25.41 3.66 -23.50
N VAL A 4 24.11 3.79 -23.19
CA VAL A 4 23.23 2.62 -22.98
C VAL A 4 23.06 1.83 -24.29
N LYS A 5 23.06 2.51 -25.44
CA LYS A 5 22.85 1.89 -26.75
C LYS A 5 24.12 1.29 -27.36
N CYS A 6 25.22 2.06 -27.42
CA CYS A 6 26.45 1.62 -28.09
C CYS A 6 27.60 1.29 -27.14
N ARG A 7 27.39 1.37 -25.81
CA ARG A 7 28.36 1.07 -24.74
C ARG A 7 29.69 1.83 -24.75
N GLN A 8 29.91 2.72 -25.71
CA GLN A 8 31.12 3.54 -25.75
C GLN A 8 31.15 4.53 -24.59
N GLU A 9 32.36 4.72 -24.06
CA GLU A 9 32.63 5.73 -23.04
C GLU A 9 32.72 7.10 -23.66
N PHE A 10 31.95 8.04 -23.12
CA PHE A 10 32.01 9.44 -23.51
C PHE A 10 31.78 10.36 -22.31
N ASP A 11 32.20 11.61 -22.50
CA ASP A 11 32.13 12.65 -21.47
C ASP A 11 30.80 13.41 -21.58
N ARG A 12 29.97 13.32 -20.52
CA ARG A 12 28.66 13.97 -20.46
C ARG A 12 28.78 15.49 -20.28
N SER A 13 29.93 15.98 -19.80
CA SER A 13 30.11 17.40 -19.49
C SER A 13 30.16 18.28 -20.75
N ARG A 14 30.45 17.69 -21.92
CA ARG A 14 30.58 18.40 -23.21
C ARG A 14 29.38 18.23 -24.14
N THR A 15 28.63 17.15 -24.02
CA THR A 15 27.54 16.80 -24.96
C THR A 15 26.45 16.01 -24.26
N GLU A 16 25.20 16.48 -24.37
CA GLU A 16 24.00 15.82 -23.80
C GLU A 16 23.61 14.53 -24.55
N SER A 17 24.04 14.41 -25.80
CA SER A 17 23.80 13.27 -26.69
C SER A 17 25.07 12.44 -26.87
N CYS A 18 24.92 11.13 -27.10
CA CYS A 18 26.07 10.28 -27.41
C CYS A 18 26.61 10.62 -28.81
N PRO A 19 27.89 10.98 -28.96
CA PRO A 19 28.47 11.40 -30.24
C PRO A 19 28.50 10.29 -31.30
N ASN A 20 28.48 9.02 -30.88
CA ASN A 20 28.57 7.89 -31.80
C ASN A 20 27.20 7.40 -32.33
N CYS A 21 26.14 7.48 -31.53
CA CYS A 21 24.83 6.93 -31.91
C CYS A 21 23.68 7.93 -31.81
N GLY A 22 23.98 9.20 -31.52
CA GLY A 22 23.01 10.30 -31.41
C GLY A 22 21.95 10.12 -30.33
N THR A 23 22.07 9.11 -29.47
CA THR A 23 21.04 8.79 -28.49
C THR A 23 21.17 9.73 -27.30
N ASN A 24 20.10 10.48 -27.03
CA ASN A 24 19.99 11.31 -25.84
C ASN A 24 19.91 10.39 -24.63
N GLN A 25 20.87 10.54 -23.72
CA GLN A 25 20.80 9.90 -22.41
C GLN A 25 19.77 10.67 -21.61
N THR A 26 18.50 10.37 -21.82
CA THR A 26 17.43 10.81 -20.94
C THR A 26 17.86 10.38 -19.54
N LYS A 27 18.18 11.37 -18.69
CA LYS A 27 18.13 11.12 -17.26
C LYS A 27 16.76 10.47 -17.06
N PHE A 28 16.71 9.29 -16.45
CA PHE A 28 15.48 8.84 -15.82
C PHE A 28 15.19 9.86 -14.70
N MET A 29 14.73 11.04 -15.06
CA MET A 29 13.93 11.84 -14.17
C MET A 29 12.66 11.02 -14.05
N PHE A 30 12.39 10.53 -12.85
CA PHE A 30 11.02 10.38 -12.42
C PHE A 30 10.36 11.72 -12.71
N LYS A 31 9.67 11.83 -13.84
CA LYS A 31 8.66 12.87 -13.99
C LYS A 31 7.63 12.49 -12.94
N PRO A 32 7.41 13.29 -11.89
CA PRO A 32 6.19 13.11 -11.12
C PRO A 32 5.08 13.13 -12.16
N ILE A 33 4.25 12.09 -12.14
CA ILE A 33 3.05 12.06 -12.96
C ILE A 33 2.33 13.36 -12.62
N ASP A 34 2.13 14.23 -13.61
CA ASP A 34 1.22 15.36 -13.48
C ASP A 34 -0.16 14.72 -13.32
N LEU A 35 -0.54 14.41 -12.08
CA LEU A 35 -1.86 13.89 -11.78
C LEU A 35 -2.84 15.03 -12.00
N ASP A 36 -3.71 14.82 -12.99
CA ASP A 36 -4.92 15.59 -13.28
C ASP A 36 -5.71 15.94 -12.00
N PRO A 37 -6.63 16.93 -12.05
CA PRO A 37 -7.42 17.41 -10.91
C PRO A 37 -8.33 16.36 -10.23
N GLU A 38 -8.26 15.09 -10.62
CA GLU A 38 -8.70 13.93 -9.82
C GLU A 38 -7.92 13.74 -8.49
N LEU A 39 -6.92 14.58 -8.21
CA LEU A 39 -6.28 14.68 -6.88
C LEU A 39 -7.23 15.11 -5.76
N VAL A 40 -8.44 15.58 -6.09
CA VAL A 40 -9.45 16.12 -5.15
C VAL A 40 -10.04 15.05 -4.22
N ASP A 41 -9.94 13.76 -4.54
CA ASP A 41 -10.47 12.69 -3.67
C ASP A 41 -9.40 11.83 -2.99
N LEU A 42 -8.10 12.15 -3.11
CA LEU A 42 -7.05 11.29 -2.55
C LEU A 42 -6.90 11.45 -1.03
N GLU A 43 -7.17 12.64 -0.48
CA GLU A 43 -7.23 12.87 0.98
C GLU A 43 -8.51 12.25 1.56
N ASN A 44 -9.59 12.29 0.77
CA ASN A 44 -10.85 11.62 1.04
C ASN A 44 -10.67 10.09 1.02
N ALA A 45 -9.90 9.54 0.08
CA ALA A 45 -9.61 8.11 -0.04
C ALA A 45 -8.80 7.57 1.14
N ASP A 46 -7.77 8.30 1.60
CA ASP A 46 -7.02 7.93 2.82
C ASP A 46 -7.92 7.96 4.07
N GLY A 47 -8.84 8.94 4.15
CA GLY A 47 -9.85 9.04 5.20
C GLY A 47 -10.88 7.89 5.16
N ILE A 48 -11.40 7.58 3.97
CA ILE A 48 -12.32 6.48 3.70
C ILE A 48 -11.63 5.16 4.04
N LEU A 49 -10.38 4.94 3.66
CA LEU A 49 -9.65 3.70 3.96
C LEU A 49 -9.47 3.50 5.47
N ARG A 50 -9.23 4.57 6.22
CA ARG A 50 -9.20 4.53 7.70
C ARG A 50 -10.57 4.28 8.32
N ALA A 51 -11.63 4.85 7.75
CA ALA A 51 -12.99 4.60 8.21
C ALA A 51 -13.40 3.15 7.96
N PHE A 52 -13.18 2.65 6.74
CA PHE A 52 -13.44 1.26 6.38
C PHE A 52 -12.62 0.28 7.19
N SER A 53 -11.34 0.55 7.45
CA SER A 53 -10.51 -0.34 8.27
C SER A 53 -11.04 -0.45 9.70
N ARG A 54 -11.54 0.64 10.28
CA ARG A 54 -12.20 0.63 11.62
C ARG A 54 -13.54 -0.08 11.62
N ILE A 55 -14.36 0.13 10.58
CA ILE A 55 -15.64 -0.58 10.42
C ILE A 55 -15.38 -2.09 10.30
N PHE A 56 -14.42 -2.49 9.46
CA PHE A 56 -14.06 -3.89 9.26
C PHE A 56 -13.53 -4.54 10.55
N LEU A 57 -12.70 -3.83 11.32
CA LEU A 57 -12.23 -4.30 12.62
C LEU A 57 -13.39 -4.52 13.59
N THR A 58 -14.31 -3.54 13.68
CA THR A 58 -15.50 -3.63 14.52
C THR A 58 -16.38 -4.82 14.12
N LEU A 59 -16.65 -4.98 12.82
CA LEU A 59 -17.41 -6.11 12.30
C LEU A 59 -16.71 -7.45 12.60
N SER A 60 -15.38 -7.52 12.46
CA SER A 60 -14.61 -8.73 12.78
C SER A 60 -14.76 -9.11 14.26
N ILE A 61 -14.73 -8.13 15.17
CA ILE A 61 -14.93 -8.35 16.61
C ILE A 61 -16.36 -8.85 16.88
N VAL A 62 -17.37 -8.20 16.31
CA VAL A 62 -18.78 -8.60 16.48
C VAL A 62 -19.02 -10.01 15.92
N SER A 63 -18.49 -10.31 14.73
CA SER A 63 -18.56 -11.63 14.11
C SER A 63 -17.84 -12.69 14.95
N ALA A 64 -16.68 -12.39 15.52
CA ALA A 64 -15.96 -13.31 16.40
C ALA A 64 -16.73 -13.62 17.68
N ILE A 65 -17.38 -12.62 18.29
CA ILE A 65 -18.24 -12.80 19.46
C ILE A 65 -19.45 -13.67 19.11
N PHE A 66 -20.14 -13.38 18.00
CA PHE A 66 -21.29 -14.16 17.56
C PHE A 66 -20.91 -15.62 17.25
N CYS A 67 -19.78 -15.82 16.56
CA CYS A 67 -19.25 -17.14 16.24
C CYS A 67 -18.87 -17.92 17.51
N PHE A 68 -18.32 -17.23 18.51
CA PHE A 68 -17.99 -17.82 19.80
C PHE A 68 -19.25 -18.34 20.52
N PHE A 69 -20.28 -17.50 20.65
CA PHE A 69 -21.51 -17.89 21.35
C PHE A 69 -22.27 -19.01 20.63
N LEU A 70 -22.34 -18.98 19.30
CA LEU A 70 -22.97 -20.04 18.52
C LEU A 70 -22.28 -21.40 18.73
N MET A 71 -20.96 -21.44 18.66
CA MET A 71 -20.22 -22.69 18.80
C MET A 71 -20.06 -23.15 20.25
N ALA A 72 -19.98 -22.20 21.21
CA ALA A 72 -19.92 -22.52 22.63
C ALA A 72 -21.19 -23.20 23.15
N HIS A 73 -22.35 -22.92 22.54
CA HIS A 73 -23.63 -23.53 22.91
C HIS A 73 -23.64 -25.06 22.78
N HIS A 74 -22.78 -25.66 21.95
CA HIS A 74 -22.78 -27.10 21.71
C HIS A 74 -21.85 -27.92 22.63
N GLY A 75 -21.06 -27.28 23.50
CA GLY A 75 -20.32 -27.91 24.59
C GLY A 75 -19.07 -28.73 24.18
N GLY A 76 -18.15 -28.93 25.13
CA GLY A 76 -16.98 -29.79 25.00
C GLY A 76 -15.99 -29.36 23.90
N ARG A 77 -15.77 -30.24 22.91
CA ARG A 77 -14.78 -30.10 21.82
C ARG A 77 -15.05 -28.88 20.91
N GLN A 78 -16.31 -28.45 20.81
CA GLN A 78 -16.69 -27.25 20.06
C GLN A 78 -16.30 -25.95 20.74
N LEU A 79 -16.06 -25.95 22.06
CA LEU A 79 -15.58 -24.76 22.77
C LEU A 79 -14.14 -24.39 22.33
N ALA A 80 -13.28 -25.39 22.17
CA ALA A 80 -11.91 -25.18 21.69
C ALA A 80 -11.89 -24.70 20.23
N ILE A 81 -12.77 -25.26 19.40
CA ILE A 81 -12.94 -24.82 18.00
C ILE A 81 -13.48 -23.39 17.95
N ALA A 82 -14.47 -23.06 18.79
CA ALA A 82 -15.04 -21.71 18.93
C ALA A 82 -13.96 -20.68 19.28
N LEU A 83 -13.11 -20.99 20.26
CA LEU A 83 -12.00 -20.11 20.65
C LEU A 83 -11.04 -19.88 19.50
N LEU A 84 -10.62 -20.94 18.81
CA LEU A 84 -9.69 -20.85 17.69
C LEU A 84 -10.28 -20.09 16.50
N SER A 85 -11.56 -20.32 16.18
CA SER A 85 -12.24 -19.62 15.08
C SER A 85 -12.42 -18.14 15.40
N SER A 86 -12.84 -17.80 16.62
CA SER A 86 -13.03 -16.41 17.03
C SER A 86 -11.71 -15.66 17.10
N PHE A 87 -10.66 -16.31 17.60
CA PHE A 87 -9.31 -15.76 17.58
C PHE A 87 -8.81 -15.53 16.14
N GLY A 88 -9.04 -16.49 15.24
CA GLY A 88 -8.70 -16.36 13.82
C GLY A 88 -9.39 -15.18 13.15
N ILE A 89 -10.69 -15.00 13.39
CA ILE A 89 -11.46 -13.87 12.84
C ILE A 89 -10.89 -12.52 13.36
N ILE A 90 -10.59 -12.43 14.66
CA ILE A 90 -10.00 -11.22 15.25
C ILE A 90 -8.61 -10.96 14.68
N ALA A 91 -7.78 -12.00 14.56
CA ALA A 91 -6.42 -11.88 14.02
C ALA A 91 -6.43 -11.35 12.58
N VAL A 92 -7.33 -11.86 11.73
CA VAL A 92 -7.50 -11.35 10.36
C VAL A 92 -7.96 -9.90 10.36
N GLY A 93 -8.92 -9.53 11.22
CA GLY A 93 -9.38 -8.14 11.37
C GLY A 93 -8.25 -7.18 11.76
N ILE A 94 -7.40 -7.56 12.72
CA ILE A 94 -6.24 -6.78 13.15
C ILE A 94 -5.21 -6.66 12.02
N LEU A 95 -4.97 -7.75 11.29
CA LEU A 95 -4.00 -7.80 10.19
C LEU A 95 -4.42 -6.85 9.06
N VAL A 96 -5.69 -6.91 8.64
CA VAL A 96 -6.25 -6.00 7.62
C VAL A 96 -6.18 -4.55 8.09
N TRP A 97 -6.56 -4.28 9.35
CA TRP A 97 -6.46 -2.94 9.93
C TRP A 97 -5.03 -2.39 9.93
N GLY A 98 -4.06 -3.23 10.30
CA GLY A 98 -2.63 -2.90 10.31
C GLY A 98 -2.11 -2.59 8.90
N ILE A 99 -2.41 -3.44 7.91
CA ILE A 99 -2.01 -3.22 6.52
C ILE A 99 -2.59 -1.90 6.00
N CYS A 100 -3.88 -1.64 6.21
CA CYS A 100 -4.50 -0.39 5.79
C CYS A 100 -3.81 0.83 6.40
N ASN A 101 -3.46 0.81 7.69
CA ASN A 101 -2.76 1.92 8.33
C ASN A 101 -1.34 2.13 7.77
N VAL A 102 -0.62 1.05 7.49
CA VAL A 102 0.71 1.14 6.86
C VAL A 102 0.60 1.72 5.45
N LEU A 103 -0.36 1.26 4.65
CA LEU A 103 -0.59 1.79 3.31
C LEU A 103 -0.94 3.28 3.32
N VAL A 104 -1.82 3.72 4.23
CA VAL A 104 -2.13 5.15 4.38
C VAL A 104 -0.89 5.94 4.79
N ASN A 105 -0.06 5.39 5.69
CA ASN A 105 1.16 6.08 6.11
C ASN A 105 2.18 6.22 4.96
N ILE A 106 2.32 5.18 4.13
CA ILE A 106 3.16 5.22 2.93
C ILE A 106 2.59 6.23 1.92
N SER A 107 1.28 6.20 1.67
CA SER A 107 0.56 7.17 0.80
C SER A 107 0.84 8.61 1.24
N CYS A 108 0.68 8.89 2.54
CA CYS A 108 0.95 10.20 3.12
C CYS A 108 2.44 10.63 2.97
N ASN A 109 3.38 9.72 3.18
CA ASN A 109 4.81 10.01 3.06
C ASN A 109 5.23 10.26 1.60
N LEU A 110 4.73 9.47 0.64
CA LEU A 110 4.98 9.69 -0.77
C LEU A 110 4.44 11.05 -1.22
N ARG A 111 3.25 11.45 -0.75
CA ARG A 111 2.65 12.76 -1.06
C ARG A 111 3.50 13.93 -0.53
N LYS A 112 4.07 13.79 0.68
CA LYS A 112 5.01 14.79 1.23
C LYS A 112 6.30 14.93 0.43
N ILE A 113 6.76 13.85 -0.21
CA ILE A 113 7.97 13.86 -1.04
C ILE A 113 7.65 14.43 -2.43
N ALA A 114 6.50 14.11 -3.01
CA ALA A 114 6.09 14.59 -4.33
C ALA A 114 5.77 16.10 -4.35
N ASN A 115 5.27 16.65 -3.24
CA ASN A 115 4.96 18.07 -3.11
C ASN A 115 6.14 18.94 -2.61
N LYS A 116 7.37 18.40 -2.58
CA LYS A 116 8.60 19.10 -2.21
C LYS A 116 9.48 19.34 -3.43
#